data_AF-A0A6L8DTR7-F1
#
_entry.id   AF-A0A6L8DTR7-F1
#
_cell.length_a   1.000
_cell.length_b   1.000
_cell.length_c   1.000
_cell.angle_alpha   90.00
_cell.angle_beta   90.00
_cell.angle_gamma   90.00
#
_symmetry.space_group_name_H-M   'P 1'
#
loop_
_entity.id
_entity.type
_entity.pdbx_description
1 polymer ?
#
loop_
_entity_poly.entity_id
_entity_poly.type
_entity_poly.pdbx_seq_one_letter_code
_entity_poly.pdbx_strand_id
1 'polypeptide(L)'
;MAVDRSDPRSPLRHGAFGSVSALGRRRRAFRSDRRGGVRPGGDRAFVTGAQPGLVIEDAGLLTTVQDTGRWGYQHYGVSVSGAMDMAAHCRANRLIGNPPEAATLEITLVGPALRFETAMRVAVAGAAFELTLDASEVSADTVLHAHPGQRLAFGRRTAGARAYLAAAGGFSVVPVLGSRSTHLRSGMGGLEGRALRAGDRLTVGPALGVPRREPAAARWRRRLPLGGARVRVLPGPHAGLFEPVVLRRLETARYTIRPESDRMGYRLDGQPIPGPDGLSLLSLGLPVGALQILPSGGVVVAMADRQTAGGYPRVATVATADICLLGQLAPGDWIEFERCDQRTAREALAEVGLA
;
A
#
# COMPACT_ATOMS: atom_id res chain seq x y z
N MET A 1 -16.26 77.45 -16.18
CA MET A 1 -15.24 78.35 -16.77
C MET A 1 -13.92 77.58 -16.70
N ALA A 2 -13.51 76.77 -17.70
CA ALA A 2 -12.99 77.14 -19.04
C ALA A 2 -11.77 78.07 -18.88
N VAL A 3 -10.55 77.82 -19.37
CA VAL A 3 -10.01 77.24 -20.63
C VAL A 3 -8.52 76.90 -20.33
N ASP A 4 -7.99 75.68 -20.50
CA ASP A 4 -7.48 75.01 -21.72
C ASP A 4 -6.11 75.52 -22.26
N ARG A 5 -5.38 74.56 -22.84
CA ARG A 5 -4.21 74.57 -23.77
C ARG A 5 -2.87 74.17 -23.11
N SER A 6 -2.14 73.15 -23.57
CA SER A 6 -2.17 72.46 -24.87
C SER A 6 -1.34 71.17 -24.84
N ASP A 7 -1.91 70.09 -25.38
CA ASP A 7 -1.21 68.96 -26.00
C ASP A 7 -1.10 69.22 -27.53
N PRO A 8 -0.05 68.72 -28.19
CA PRO A 8 -0.25 68.17 -29.53
C PRO A 8 0.42 66.80 -29.72
N ARG A 9 -0.42 65.75 -29.74
CA ARG A 9 -0.62 64.79 -30.84
C ARG A 9 0.60 64.28 -31.66
N SER A 10 0.91 63.00 -31.43
CA SER A 10 0.90 61.89 -32.44
C SER A 10 2.04 61.81 -33.50
N PRO A 11 2.07 60.79 -34.39
CA PRO A 11 2.12 59.33 -34.16
C PRO A 11 3.20 58.67 -35.06
N LEU A 12 3.71 57.47 -34.74
CA LEU A 12 4.28 56.61 -35.79
C LEU A 12 3.86 55.14 -35.58
N ARG A 13 2.95 54.71 -36.45
CA ARG A 13 2.65 53.33 -36.80
C ARG A 13 3.49 52.93 -38.02
N HIS A 14 3.73 51.62 -38.10
CA HIS A 14 3.96 50.78 -39.29
C HIS A 14 5.40 50.52 -39.78
N GLY A 15 5.63 49.23 -40.02
CA GLY A 15 6.82 48.62 -40.60
C GLY A 15 6.92 47.16 -40.14
N ALA A 16 5.97 46.29 -40.49
CA ALA A 16 5.93 45.51 -41.73
C ALA A 16 6.43 44.08 -41.48
N PHE A 17 5.48 43.14 -41.54
CA PHE A 17 5.73 41.72 -41.80
C PHE A 17 6.52 41.60 -43.10
N GLY A 18 7.71 41.01 -43.01
CA GLY A 18 8.57 40.65 -44.13
C GLY A 18 8.99 39.19 -44.01
N SER A 19 8.44 38.37 -44.89
CA SER A 19 8.76 36.97 -45.12
C SER A 19 10.25 36.73 -45.36
N VAL A 20 10.82 35.72 -44.71
CA VAL A 20 12.01 35.02 -45.22
C VAL A 20 11.66 33.55 -45.42
N SER A 21 11.52 33.20 -46.68
CA SER A 21 11.32 31.84 -47.17
C SER A 21 12.57 30.99 -47.02
N ALA A 22 12.35 29.76 -46.58
CA ALA A 22 12.96 28.51 -47.03
C ALA A 22 14.47 28.51 -47.38
N LEU A 23 15.28 28.00 -46.45
CA LEU A 23 16.44 27.18 -46.80
C LEU A 23 16.39 25.86 -46.03
N GLY A 24 16.16 24.80 -46.79
CA GLY A 24 15.95 23.45 -46.31
C GLY A 24 17.16 22.90 -45.56
N ARG A 25 16.94 22.51 -44.30
CA ARG A 25 17.78 21.52 -43.63
C ARG A 25 17.03 20.20 -43.59
N ARG A 26 17.53 19.27 -44.41
CA ARG A 26 17.10 17.88 -44.53
C ARG A 26 16.96 17.26 -43.13
N ARG A 27 15.71 16.98 -42.71
CA ARG A 27 15.46 16.04 -41.61
C ARG A 27 15.89 14.66 -42.11
N ARG A 28 16.98 14.13 -41.56
CA ARG A 28 17.27 12.69 -41.70
C ARG A 28 16.16 11.95 -40.97
N ALA A 29 15.27 11.33 -41.74
CA ALA A 29 14.33 10.36 -41.24
C ALA A 29 15.13 9.20 -40.65
N PHE A 30 15.01 8.98 -39.33
CA PHE A 30 15.41 7.73 -38.72
C PHE A 30 14.48 6.66 -39.28
N ARG A 31 14.98 5.87 -40.24
CA ARG A 31 14.35 4.62 -40.66
C ARG A 31 14.37 3.70 -39.45
N SER A 32 13.22 3.54 -38.78
CA SER A 32 13.00 2.39 -37.91
C SER A 32 12.90 1.16 -38.81
N ASP A 33 13.92 0.32 -38.79
CA ASP A 33 13.89 -0.96 -39.48
C ASP A 33 12.70 -1.79 -38.97
N ARG A 34 11.73 -2.01 -39.85
CA ARG A 34 10.68 -3.02 -39.66
C ARG A 34 11.30 -4.38 -39.93
N ARG A 35 11.80 -5.05 -38.89
CA ARG A 35 11.92 -6.52 -38.86
C ARG A 35 11.66 -7.04 -37.44
N GLY A 36 10.74 -7.99 -37.34
CA GLY A 36 10.48 -8.75 -36.13
C GLY A 36 9.19 -8.34 -35.41
N GLY A 37 8.04 -8.72 -35.96
CA GLY A 37 6.80 -8.76 -35.19
C GLY A 37 6.96 -9.75 -34.04
N VAL A 38 7.04 -9.26 -32.80
CA VAL A 38 6.91 -10.08 -31.60
C VAL A 38 5.43 -10.45 -31.51
N ARG A 39 5.11 -11.68 -31.89
CA ARG A 39 3.83 -12.30 -31.54
C ARG A 39 3.77 -12.39 -30.01
N PRO A 40 2.65 -12.04 -29.34
CA PRO A 40 2.49 -12.35 -27.93
C PRO A 40 2.27 -13.86 -27.80
N GLY A 41 3.38 -14.60 -27.77
CA GLY A 41 3.39 -16.01 -27.39
C GLY A 41 3.18 -16.10 -25.89
N GLY A 42 2.07 -16.73 -25.49
CA GLY A 42 1.76 -17.00 -24.10
C GLY A 42 2.74 -18.02 -23.52
N ASP A 43 3.85 -17.53 -22.97
CA ASP A 43 4.62 -18.24 -21.98
C ASP A 43 4.43 -17.51 -20.65
N ARG A 44 3.52 -18.03 -19.83
CA ARG A 44 3.45 -17.69 -18.41
C ARG A 44 4.84 -18.01 -17.85
N ALA A 45 5.58 -17.00 -17.43
CA ALA A 45 6.85 -17.17 -16.75
C ALA A 45 6.61 -17.89 -15.42
N PHE A 46 6.60 -19.22 -15.44
CA PHE A 46 6.52 -20.03 -14.25
C PHE A 46 7.88 -19.97 -13.54
N VAL A 47 7.86 -19.65 -12.26
CA VAL A 47 9.02 -19.84 -11.39
C VAL A 47 9.36 -21.33 -11.39
N THR A 48 10.62 -21.68 -11.65
CA THR A 48 11.07 -23.08 -11.68
C THR A 48 10.79 -23.78 -10.36
N GLY A 49 10.20 -24.99 -10.43
CA GLY A 49 9.84 -25.77 -9.24
C GLY A 49 8.53 -25.37 -8.55
N ALA A 50 7.79 -24.40 -9.09
CA ALA A 50 6.48 -24.04 -8.57
C ALA A 50 5.45 -25.15 -8.84
N GLN A 51 4.63 -25.45 -7.84
CA GLN A 51 3.57 -26.46 -7.91
C GLN A 51 2.20 -25.78 -8.07
N PRO A 52 1.22 -26.41 -8.75
CA PRO A 52 -0.16 -25.93 -8.74
C PRO A 52 -0.65 -25.75 -7.30
N GLY A 53 -1.16 -24.57 -6.97
CA GLY A 53 -1.66 -24.26 -5.65
C GLY A 53 -3.18 -24.25 -5.63
N LEU A 54 -3.76 -23.12 -6.04
CA LEU A 54 -5.19 -22.88 -5.95
C LEU A 54 -5.71 -22.05 -7.12
N VAL A 55 -7.03 -22.09 -7.31
CA VAL A 55 -7.78 -21.23 -8.22
C VAL A 55 -8.61 -20.23 -7.43
N ILE A 56 -8.65 -18.99 -7.90
CA ILE A 56 -9.56 -17.97 -7.41
C ILE A 56 -10.94 -18.21 -8.05
N GLU A 57 -11.96 -18.54 -7.26
CA GLU A 57 -13.33 -18.65 -7.76
C GLU A 57 -14.06 -17.31 -7.66
N ASP A 58 -13.85 -16.62 -6.53
CA ASP A 58 -14.24 -15.23 -6.29
C ASP A 58 -13.03 -14.52 -5.68
N ALA A 59 -12.71 -13.31 -6.14
CA ALA A 59 -11.56 -12.54 -5.68
C ALA A 59 -11.87 -11.66 -4.46
N GLY A 60 -13.14 -11.54 -4.06
CA GLY A 60 -13.58 -10.57 -3.07
C GLY A 60 -13.48 -9.13 -3.60
N LEU A 61 -13.37 -8.16 -2.68
CA LEU A 61 -13.32 -6.74 -3.06
C LEU A 61 -11.95 -6.37 -3.65
N LEU A 62 -10.87 -6.70 -2.93
CA LEU A 62 -9.50 -6.44 -3.34
C LEU A 62 -8.57 -7.46 -2.71
N THR A 63 -8.09 -8.40 -3.52
CA THR A 63 -7.07 -9.38 -3.14
C THR A 63 -5.83 -9.22 -3.99
N THR A 64 -4.66 -9.11 -3.37
CA THR A 64 -3.36 -8.93 -4.06
C THR A 64 -2.29 -9.82 -3.46
N VAL A 65 -1.26 -10.13 -4.25
CA VAL A 65 -0.07 -10.84 -3.73
C VAL A 65 0.83 -9.81 -3.06
N GLN A 66 1.20 -10.02 -1.80
CA GLN A 66 2.05 -9.12 -1.03
C GLN A 66 3.14 -9.89 -0.29
N ASP A 67 4.34 -9.31 -0.24
CA ASP A 67 5.46 -9.73 0.60
C ASP A 67 5.97 -8.55 1.45
N THR A 68 7.23 -8.61 1.90
CA THR A 68 7.86 -7.57 2.72
C THR A 68 8.22 -6.28 1.94
N GLY A 69 8.03 -6.27 0.62
CA GLY A 69 8.20 -5.11 -0.25
C GLY A 69 9.51 -5.08 -1.05
N ARG A 70 9.60 -4.13 -1.98
CA ARG A 70 10.73 -3.87 -2.88
C ARG A 70 11.64 -2.76 -2.36
N TRP A 71 12.45 -3.09 -1.38
CA TRP A 71 13.40 -2.16 -0.79
C TRP A 71 14.59 -1.85 -1.71
N GLY A 72 15.17 -0.66 -1.56
CA GLY A 72 16.39 -0.27 -2.27
C GLY A 72 16.18 0.39 -3.63
N TYR A 73 14.93 0.64 -4.04
CA TYR A 73 14.60 1.30 -5.32
C TYR A 73 13.91 2.67 -5.15
N GLN A 74 13.76 3.15 -3.91
CA GLN A 74 13.02 4.40 -3.64
C GLN A 74 13.68 5.63 -4.29
N HIS A 75 15.01 5.64 -4.41
CA HIS A 75 15.74 6.72 -5.11
C HIS A 75 15.52 6.72 -6.62
N TYR A 76 15.02 5.62 -7.20
CA TYR A 76 14.55 5.55 -8.59
C TYR A 76 13.06 5.87 -8.75
N GLY A 77 12.38 6.31 -7.68
CA GLY A 77 10.96 6.63 -7.72
C GLY A 77 10.01 5.43 -7.52
N VAL A 78 10.54 4.25 -7.14
CA VAL A 78 9.74 3.05 -6.92
C VAL A 78 9.35 2.91 -5.45
N SER A 79 8.04 2.89 -5.19
CA SER A 79 7.50 2.67 -3.84
C SER A 79 7.80 1.26 -3.34
N VAL A 80 8.04 1.13 -2.03
CA VAL A 80 8.34 -0.16 -1.39
C VAL A 80 7.18 -1.14 -1.51
N SER A 81 5.93 -0.67 -1.46
CA SER A 81 4.74 -1.53 -1.43
C SER A 81 4.78 -2.49 -0.23
N GLY A 82 4.31 -3.74 -0.40
CA GLY A 82 4.28 -4.74 0.67
C GLY A 82 2.95 -4.81 1.41
N ALA A 83 2.90 -5.71 2.38
CA ALA A 83 1.75 -5.86 3.26
C ALA A 83 1.43 -4.55 4.03
N MET A 84 0.17 -4.14 4.04
CA MET A 84 -0.32 -2.99 4.83
C MET A 84 -0.25 -3.25 6.35
N ASP A 85 -0.39 -4.51 6.77
CA ASP A 85 -0.17 -4.98 8.14
C ASP A 85 0.90 -6.09 8.10
N MET A 86 2.15 -5.64 8.22
CA MET A 86 3.32 -6.52 8.17
C MET A 86 3.30 -7.58 9.26
N ALA A 87 2.78 -7.26 10.44
CA ALA A 87 2.80 -8.21 11.54
C ALA A 87 1.77 -9.34 11.32
N ALA A 88 0.59 -9.07 10.73
CA ALA A 88 -0.34 -10.14 10.35
C ALA A 88 0.18 -10.99 9.18
N HIS A 89 0.85 -10.35 8.20
CA HIS A 89 1.57 -11.04 7.14
C HIS A 89 2.62 -12.03 7.68
N CYS A 90 3.52 -11.54 8.55
CA CYS A 90 4.54 -12.35 9.20
C CYS A 90 3.91 -13.47 10.07
N ARG A 91 2.80 -13.18 10.75
CA ARG A 91 2.06 -14.19 11.54
C ARG A 91 1.58 -15.34 10.69
N ALA A 92 0.92 -15.07 9.56
CA ALA A 92 0.44 -16.10 8.64
C ALA A 92 1.59 -16.99 8.12
N ASN A 93 2.70 -16.37 7.69
CA ASN A 93 3.89 -17.10 7.25
C ASN A 93 4.52 -17.94 8.36
N ARG A 94 4.66 -17.38 9.57
CA ARG A 94 5.26 -18.07 10.72
C ARG A 94 4.48 -19.31 11.13
N LEU A 95 3.14 -19.25 11.12
CA LEU A 95 2.28 -20.40 11.44
C LEU A 95 2.56 -21.61 10.54
N ILE A 96 2.83 -21.38 9.26
CA ILE A 96 3.04 -22.44 8.27
C ILE A 96 4.51 -22.86 8.11
N GLY A 97 5.43 -22.16 8.77
CA GLY A 97 6.87 -22.39 8.72
C GLY A 97 7.58 -21.69 7.56
N ASN A 98 6.94 -20.71 6.92
CA ASN A 98 7.57 -19.92 5.87
C ASN A 98 8.52 -18.87 6.47
N PRO A 99 9.54 -18.42 5.70
CA PRO A 99 10.27 -17.20 6.04
C PRO A 99 9.34 -15.97 5.94
N PRO A 100 9.64 -14.87 6.67
CA PRO A 100 8.79 -13.69 6.69
C PRO A 100 8.65 -13.01 5.32
N GLU A 101 9.62 -13.18 4.40
CA GLU A 101 9.62 -12.62 3.05
C GLU A 101 8.74 -13.42 2.06
N ALA A 102 8.20 -14.57 2.47
CA ALA A 102 7.34 -15.37 1.59
C ALA A 102 6.06 -14.61 1.24
N ALA A 103 5.68 -14.63 -0.03
CA ALA A 103 4.48 -13.92 -0.47
C ALA A 103 3.20 -14.57 0.07
N THR A 104 2.27 -13.72 0.49
CA THR A 104 0.91 -14.05 0.96
C THR A 104 -0.14 -13.38 0.07
N LEU A 105 -1.40 -13.76 0.21
CA LEU A 105 -2.50 -12.95 -0.32
C LEU A 105 -2.95 -11.95 0.75
N GLU A 106 -2.86 -10.66 0.45
CA GLU A 106 -3.52 -9.61 1.22
C GLU A 106 -4.96 -9.46 0.74
N ILE A 107 -5.91 -9.64 1.65
CA ILE A 107 -7.35 -9.69 1.42
C ILE A 107 -8.00 -8.52 2.14
N THR A 108 -8.72 -7.65 1.41
CA THR A 108 -9.24 -6.38 1.95
C THR A 108 -10.77 -6.37 2.00
N LEU A 109 -11.34 -6.17 3.20
CA LEU A 109 -12.76 -6.00 3.54
C LEU A 109 -13.71 -7.16 3.22
N VAL A 110 -13.74 -7.62 1.95
CA VAL A 110 -14.53 -8.76 1.49
C VAL A 110 -13.56 -9.80 0.97
N GLY A 111 -13.62 -11.01 1.53
CA GLY A 111 -12.66 -12.05 1.21
C GLY A 111 -13.02 -12.90 0.00
N PRO A 112 -12.05 -13.66 -0.52
CA PRO A 112 -12.23 -14.50 -1.70
C PRO A 112 -12.91 -15.85 -1.39
N ALA A 113 -13.26 -16.56 -2.46
CA ALA A 113 -13.48 -18.00 -2.44
C ALA A 113 -12.40 -18.69 -3.28
N LEU A 114 -11.73 -19.69 -2.71
CA LEU A 114 -10.53 -20.31 -3.25
C LEU A 114 -10.72 -21.82 -3.33
N ARG A 115 -10.39 -22.43 -4.46
CA ARG A 115 -10.40 -23.89 -4.61
C ARG A 115 -9.00 -24.43 -4.74
N PHE A 116 -8.64 -25.41 -3.91
CA PHE A 116 -7.33 -26.02 -3.92
C PHE A 116 -7.23 -27.04 -5.05
N GLU A 117 -6.17 -26.97 -5.86
CA GLU A 117 -5.93 -27.95 -6.93
C GLU A 117 -5.05 -29.10 -6.47
N THR A 118 -4.29 -28.89 -5.40
CA THR A 118 -3.42 -29.88 -4.76
C THR A 118 -3.65 -29.89 -3.25
N ALA A 119 -3.10 -30.89 -2.56
CA ALA A 119 -3.10 -30.88 -1.11
C ALA A 119 -2.17 -29.77 -0.60
N MET A 120 -2.69 -28.89 0.25
CA MET A 120 -1.97 -27.69 0.69
C MET A 120 -2.12 -27.46 2.19
N ARG A 121 -1.07 -26.93 2.79
CA ARG A 121 -1.14 -26.34 4.12
C ARG A 121 -1.23 -24.82 3.98
N VAL A 122 -2.24 -24.21 4.57
CA VAL A 122 -2.42 -22.75 4.56
C VAL A 122 -2.68 -22.21 5.97
N ALA A 123 -2.50 -20.91 6.16
CA ALA A 123 -2.85 -20.23 7.40
C ALA A 123 -3.40 -18.84 7.09
N VAL A 124 -4.42 -18.41 7.84
CA VAL A 124 -5.00 -17.07 7.74
C VAL A 124 -4.71 -16.31 9.04
N ALA A 125 -4.26 -15.07 8.92
CA ALA A 125 -4.09 -14.15 10.06
C ALA A 125 -4.56 -12.74 9.72
N GLY A 126 -4.67 -11.85 10.71
CA GLY A 126 -5.11 -10.47 10.52
C GLY A 126 -6.59 -10.29 10.84
N ALA A 127 -7.33 -9.59 9.96
CA ALA A 127 -8.75 -9.32 10.15
C ALA A 127 -9.56 -10.60 10.40
N ALA A 128 -10.57 -10.48 11.27
CA ALA A 128 -11.42 -11.58 11.65
C ALA A 128 -12.51 -11.78 10.59
N PHE A 129 -12.49 -12.96 9.98
CA PHE A 129 -13.51 -13.44 9.05
C PHE A 129 -14.08 -14.76 9.59
N GLU A 130 -15.37 -14.98 9.34
CA GLU A 130 -15.94 -16.33 9.36
C GLU A 130 -15.31 -17.12 8.21
N LEU A 131 -14.62 -18.23 8.49
CA LEU A 131 -13.93 -19.04 7.48
C LEU A 131 -14.57 -20.42 7.40
N THR A 132 -14.78 -20.91 6.18
CA THR A 132 -15.19 -22.30 5.96
C THR A 132 -14.25 -23.00 5.00
N LEU A 133 -13.93 -24.26 5.30
CA LEU A 133 -13.34 -25.20 4.36
C LEU A 133 -14.43 -26.20 3.96
N ASP A 134 -14.92 -26.06 2.74
CA ASP A 134 -16.20 -26.58 2.27
C ASP A 134 -17.34 -26.15 3.21
N ALA A 135 -18.01 -27.11 3.85
CA ALA A 135 -19.09 -26.88 4.81
C ALA A 135 -18.62 -26.79 6.26
N SER A 136 -17.32 -26.99 6.54
CA SER A 136 -16.79 -27.00 7.90
C SER A 136 -16.25 -25.62 8.29
N GLU A 137 -16.70 -25.08 9.42
CA GLU A 137 -16.10 -23.87 9.99
C GLU A 137 -14.67 -24.15 10.42
N VAL A 138 -13.76 -23.22 10.10
CA VAL A 138 -12.35 -23.30 10.46
C VAL A 138 -11.91 -22.01 11.14
N SER A 139 -10.94 -22.10 12.04
CA SER A 139 -10.40 -20.93 12.73
C SER A 139 -9.26 -20.30 11.93
N ALA A 140 -9.16 -18.97 12.00
CA ALA A 140 -7.92 -18.26 11.67
C ALA A 140 -6.82 -18.55 12.73
N ASP A 141 -5.61 -18.05 12.52
CA ASP A 141 -4.46 -18.18 13.42
C ASP A 141 -4.04 -19.64 13.74
N THR A 142 -4.39 -20.57 12.86
CA THR A 142 -3.99 -21.98 12.90
C THR A 142 -3.57 -22.47 11.51
N VAL A 143 -2.90 -23.62 11.46
CA VAL A 143 -2.61 -24.32 10.21
C VAL A 143 -3.84 -25.09 9.75
N LEU A 144 -4.29 -24.80 8.54
CA LEU A 144 -5.36 -25.50 7.85
C LEU A 144 -4.74 -26.47 6.84
N HIS A 145 -5.28 -27.68 6.80
CA HIS A 145 -4.91 -28.71 5.84
C HIS A 145 -6.04 -28.85 4.83
N ALA A 146 -5.79 -28.41 3.60
CA ALA A 146 -6.74 -28.50 2.51
C ALA A 146 -6.37 -29.64 1.57
N HIS A 147 -7.36 -30.43 1.17
CA HIS A 147 -7.25 -31.48 0.17
C HIS A 147 -7.60 -30.93 -1.23
N PRO A 148 -7.14 -31.61 -2.31
CA PRO A 148 -7.53 -31.24 -3.66
C PRO A 148 -9.06 -31.20 -3.82
N GLY A 149 -9.56 -30.16 -4.48
CA GLY A 149 -10.99 -29.94 -4.72
C GLY A 149 -11.72 -29.18 -3.61
N GLN A 150 -11.16 -29.11 -2.39
CA GLN A 150 -11.79 -28.36 -1.31
C GLN A 150 -11.79 -26.86 -1.57
N ARG A 151 -12.76 -26.17 -0.96
CA ARG A 151 -12.98 -24.74 -1.12
C ARG A 151 -12.82 -24.00 0.21
N LEU A 152 -11.86 -23.08 0.30
CA LEU A 152 -11.78 -22.12 1.40
C LEU A 152 -12.58 -20.86 1.04
N ALA A 153 -13.60 -20.53 1.83
CA ALA A 153 -14.41 -19.34 1.65
C ALA A 153 -14.30 -18.38 2.84
N PHE A 154 -14.23 -17.09 2.54
CA PHE A 154 -14.28 -16.01 3.51
C PHE A 154 -15.71 -15.47 3.57
N GLY A 155 -16.37 -15.67 4.70
CA GLY A 155 -17.70 -15.15 5.02
C GLY A 155 -17.66 -13.72 5.57
N ARG A 156 -18.49 -13.46 6.58
CA ARG A 156 -18.61 -12.12 7.16
C ARG A 156 -17.32 -11.72 7.88
N ARG A 157 -16.87 -10.49 7.62
CA ARG A 157 -15.82 -9.81 8.38
C ARG A 157 -16.39 -9.22 9.67
N THR A 158 -15.80 -9.52 10.82
CA THR A 158 -16.27 -9.05 12.15
C THR A 158 -15.35 -8.01 12.79
N ALA A 159 -14.06 -7.98 12.47
CA ALA A 159 -13.11 -6.99 12.98
C ALA A 159 -11.88 -6.82 12.06
N GLY A 160 -11.21 -5.67 12.15
CA GLY A 160 -10.06 -5.35 11.28
C GLY A 160 -10.45 -5.13 9.81
N ALA A 161 -9.49 -4.85 8.95
CA ALA A 161 -9.72 -4.52 7.54
C ALA A 161 -9.03 -5.48 6.56
N ARG A 162 -7.89 -6.07 6.97
CA ARG A 162 -7.06 -6.89 6.07
C ARG A 162 -6.67 -8.22 6.68
N ALA A 163 -6.93 -9.30 5.97
CA ALA A 163 -6.45 -10.63 6.31
C ALA A 163 -5.32 -11.05 5.36
N TYR A 164 -4.50 -11.99 5.82
CA TYR A 164 -3.36 -12.53 5.09
C TYR A 164 -3.46 -14.04 5.02
N LEU A 165 -3.58 -14.59 3.82
CA LEU A 165 -3.49 -16.03 3.58
C LEU A 165 -2.06 -16.38 3.18
N ALA A 166 -1.39 -17.20 3.97
CA ALA A 166 -0.12 -17.83 3.62
C ALA A 166 -0.36 -19.28 3.17
N ALA A 167 0.42 -19.73 2.20
CA ALA A 167 0.50 -21.13 1.81
C ALA A 167 1.92 -21.66 2.06
N ALA A 168 2.07 -22.92 2.48
CA ALA A 168 3.39 -23.52 2.68
C ALA A 168 4.23 -23.42 1.40
N GLY A 169 5.45 -22.89 1.51
CA GLY A 169 6.33 -22.59 0.37
C GLY A 169 6.16 -21.19 -0.23
N GLY A 170 5.09 -20.47 0.14
CA GLY A 170 4.79 -19.10 -0.31
C GLY A 170 4.22 -19.05 -1.73
N PHE A 171 3.45 -18.00 -2.04
CA PHE A 171 2.92 -17.82 -3.40
C PHE A 171 4.03 -17.49 -4.39
N SER A 172 4.09 -18.28 -5.46
CA SER A 172 5.22 -18.30 -6.39
C SER A 172 4.93 -17.50 -7.65
N VAL A 173 4.97 -16.18 -7.51
CA VAL A 173 4.96 -15.24 -8.65
C VAL A 173 6.37 -14.75 -8.97
N VAL A 174 6.57 -14.27 -10.20
CA VAL A 174 7.85 -13.71 -10.65
C VAL A 174 8.20 -12.47 -9.82
N PRO A 175 9.35 -12.43 -9.14
CA PRO A 175 9.78 -11.24 -8.43
C PRO A 175 10.12 -10.12 -9.41
N VAL A 176 9.65 -8.92 -9.12
CA VAL A 176 9.97 -7.69 -9.85
C VAL A 176 10.67 -6.75 -8.90
N LEU A 177 11.93 -6.40 -9.23
CA LEU A 177 12.82 -5.60 -8.38
C LEU A 177 12.98 -6.23 -6.98
N GLY A 178 13.27 -7.54 -6.96
CA GLY A 178 13.52 -8.29 -5.73
C GLY A 178 12.27 -8.64 -4.89
N SER A 179 11.06 -8.24 -5.32
CA SER A 179 9.82 -8.43 -4.55
C SER A 179 8.67 -8.96 -5.40
N ARG A 180 7.80 -9.73 -4.76
CA ARG A 180 6.55 -10.28 -5.28
C ARG A 180 5.33 -9.41 -4.97
N SER A 181 5.49 -8.30 -4.26
CA SER A 181 4.38 -7.40 -3.90
C SER A 181 3.71 -6.76 -5.11
N THR A 182 2.38 -6.71 -5.13
CA THR A 182 1.62 -5.98 -6.14
C THR A 182 1.59 -4.48 -5.82
N HIS A 183 2.08 -3.65 -6.74
CA HIS A 183 1.90 -2.21 -6.72
C HIS A 183 0.90 -1.80 -7.81
N LEU A 184 -0.37 -1.66 -7.41
CA LEU A 184 -1.52 -1.51 -8.32
C LEU A 184 -1.40 -0.31 -9.26
N ARG A 185 -0.95 0.84 -8.73
CA ARG A 185 -0.92 2.09 -9.50
C ARG A 185 0.05 2.06 -10.68
N SER A 186 1.14 1.30 -10.56
CA SER A 186 2.14 1.16 -11.63
C SER A 186 2.04 -0.17 -12.37
N GLY A 187 1.07 -1.02 -12.04
CA GLY A 187 0.92 -2.33 -12.69
C GLY A 187 2.12 -3.24 -12.47
N MET A 188 2.72 -3.27 -11.27
CA MET A 188 4.00 -3.95 -11.03
C MET A 188 3.90 -5.07 -10.01
N GLY A 189 4.57 -6.20 -10.27
CA GLY A 189 4.70 -7.32 -9.33
C GLY A 189 3.41 -8.10 -9.10
N GLY A 190 3.43 -9.06 -8.18
CA GLY A 190 2.31 -9.98 -7.96
C GLY A 190 1.97 -10.79 -9.21
N LEU A 191 0.66 -11.04 -9.41
CA LEU A 191 0.16 -11.63 -10.64
C LEU A 191 -0.18 -10.50 -11.63
N GLU A 192 0.69 -10.33 -12.64
CA GLU A 192 0.49 -9.36 -13.74
C GLU A 192 0.29 -7.90 -13.29
N GLY A 193 0.77 -7.52 -12.11
CA GLY A 193 0.68 -6.14 -11.63
C GLY A 193 -0.71 -5.70 -11.16
N ARG A 194 -1.67 -6.62 -11.01
CA ARG A 194 -3.08 -6.30 -10.75
C ARG A 194 -3.64 -7.05 -9.54
N ALA A 195 -4.84 -6.63 -9.14
CA ALA A 195 -5.68 -7.43 -8.25
C ALA A 195 -6.02 -8.79 -8.89
N LEU A 196 -6.18 -9.80 -8.05
CA LEU A 196 -6.63 -11.12 -8.47
C LEU A 196 -8.08 -11.06 -8.98
N ARG A 197 -8.43 -12.00 -9.83
CA ARG A 197 -9.75 -12.12 -10.47
C ARG A 197 -10.18 -13.59 -10.47
N ALA A 198 -11.48 -13.82 -10.58
CA ALA A 198 -12.01 -15.16 -10.79
C ALA A 198 -11.33 -15.84 -12.00
N GLY A 199 -10.98 -17.12 -11.84
CA GLY A 199 -10.26 -17.92 -12.82
C GLY A 199 -8.73 -17.81 -12.74
N ASP A 200 -8.16 -16.86 -12.00
CA ASP A 200 -6.72 -16.81 -11.76
C ASP A 200 -6.25 -18.07 -11.04
N ARG A 201 -5.09 -18.58 -11.46
CA ARG A 201 -4.44 -19.73 -10.84
C ARG A 201 -3.14 -19.30 -10.21
N LEU A 202 -2.94 -19.67 -8.96
CA LEU A 202 -1.72 -19.37 -8.22
C LEU A 202 -0.95 -20.65 -7.95
N THR A 203 0.35 -20.57 -8.14
CA THR A 203 1.29 -21.62 -7.78
C THR A 203 1.97 -21.30 -6.46
N VAL A 204 2.52 -22.31 -5.83
CA VAL A 204 3.32 -22.17 -4.60
C VAL A 204 4.72 -22.74 -4.80
N GLY A 205 5.68 -22.19 -4.05
CA GLY A 205 7.03 -22.72 -4.02
C GLY A 205 7.10 -24.08 -3.33
N PRO A 206 8.26 -24.77 -3.38
CA PRO A 206 8.48 -25.96 -2.57
C PRO A 206 8.36 -25.60 -1.08
N ALA A 207 7.74 -26.46 -0.28
CA ALA A 207 7.60 -26.22 1.15
C ALA A 207 8.99 -26.24 1.82
N LEU A 208 9.42 -25.10 2.39
CA LEU A 208 10.75 -24.94 2.97
C LEU A 208 10.81 -25.21 4.49
N GLY A 209 9.73 -25.70 5.11
CA GLY A 209 9.68 -25.86 6.57
C GLY A 209 8.61 -26.78 7.13
N VAL A 210 8.88 -27.26 8.34
CA VAL A 210 7.93 -28.00 9.19
C VAL A 210 7.03 -26.98 9.90
N PRO A 211 5.69 -27.18 9.96
CA PRO A 211 4.81 -26.27 10.67
C PRO A 211 5.24 -26.14 12.13
N ARG A 212 5.29 -24.91 12.64
CA ARG A 212 5.67 -24.67 14.04
C ARG A 212 4.47 -24.91 14.94
N ARG A 213 4.55 -25.90 15.84
CA ARG A 213 3.65 -25.97 17.00
C ARG A 213 3.99 -24.81 17.92
N GLU A 214 3.17 -23.77 17.91
CA GLU A 214 3.32 -22.68 18.86
C GLU A 214 2.70 -23.03 20.21
N PRO A 215 3.37 -22.71 21.33
CA PRO A 215 2.75 -22.76 22.64
C PRO A 215 1.48 -21.90 22.66
N ALA A 216 0.44 -22.29 23.39
CA ALA A 216 -0.80 -21.50 23.51
C ALA A 216 -0.55 -20.05 24.00
N ALA A 217 0.55 -19.81 24.71
CA ALA A 217 1.01 -18.49 25.15
C ALA A 217 1.49 -17.56 24.02
N ALA A 218 1.88 -18.12 22.87
CA ALA A 218 2.30 -17.42 21.64
C ALA A 218 1.13 -17.12 20.68
N ARG A 219 -0.12 -17.34 21.12
CA ARG A 219 -1.31 -16.86 20.42
C ARG A 219 -1.19 -15.36 20.16
N TRP A 220 -1.59 -14.94 18.97
CA TRP A 220 -1.62 -13.55 18.55
C TRP A 220 -2.41 -12.70 19.56
N ARG A 221 -1.72 -11.80 20.28
CA ARG A 221 -2.33 -10.97 21.34
C ARG A 221 -2.81 -9.60 20.85
N ARG A 222 -2.64 -9.30 19.56
CA ARG A 222 -2.97 -7.98 19.03
C ARG A 222 -4.48 -7.86 18.88
N ARG A 223 -5.08 -6.99 19.68
CA ARG A 223 -6.50 -6.66 19.57
C ARG A 223 -6.75 -5.96 18.23
N LEU A 224 -7.61 -6.55 17.41
CA LEU A 224 -8.04 -5.92 16.16
C LEU A 224 -8.89 -4.68 16.48
N PRO A 225 -8.72 -3.57 15.73
CA PRO A 225 -9.55 -2.40 15.90
C PRO A 225 -11.00 -2.71 15.51
N LEU A 226 -11.92 -2.04 16.20
CA LEU A 226 -13.35 -2.07 15.92
C LEU A 226 -13.87 -0.63 15.91
N GLY A 227 -14.07 -0.08 14.72
CA GLY A 227 -14.55 1.30 14.53
C GLY A 227 -13.47 2.38 14.61
N GLY A 228 -12.25 2.08 15.08
CA GLY A 228 -11.15 3.03 15.14
C GLY A 228 -10.02 2.66 16.09
N ALA A 229 -8.98 3.49 16.14
CA ALA A 229 -7.82 3.29 17.01
C ALA A 229 -7.06 4.57 17.37
N ARG A 230 -6.38 4.53 18.52
CA ARG A 230 -5.36 5.51 18.90
C ARG A 230 -4.00 5.08 18.34
N VAL A 231 -3.27 6.01 17.74
CA VAL A 231 -2.02 5.75 17.01
C VAL A 231 -0.93 6.70 17.48
N ARG A 232 0.23 6.15 17.86
CA ARG A 232 1.37 6.93 18.33
C ARG A 232 2.08 7.63 17.19
N VAL A 233 2.44 8.89 17.39
CA VAL A 233 3.14 9.73 16.42
C VAL A 233 4.33 10.45 17.05
N LEU A 234 5.40 10.59 16.27
CA LEU A 234 6.53 11.46 16.58
C LEU A 234 6.41 12.78 15.80
N PRO A 235 6.93 13.90 16.33
CA PRO A 235 7.05 15.13 15.57
C PRO A 235 7.76 14.92 14.23
N GLY A 236 7.17 15.45 13.16
CA GLY A 236 7.68 15.33 11.81
C GLY A 236 8.81 16.34 11.55
N PRO A 237 9.52 16.21 10.42
CA PRO A 237 10.63 17.11 10.07
C PRO A 237 10.18 18.56 9.86
N HIS A 238 8.89 18.78 9.59
CA HIS A 238 8.33 20.12 9.39
C HIS A 238 7.48 20.58 10.57
N ALA A 239 7.49 19.87 11.71
CA ALA A 239 6.68 20.21 12.88
C ALA A 239 6.91 21.66 13.36
N GLY A 240 8.16 22.13 13.31
CA GLY A 240 8.51 23.51 13.69
C GLY A 240 8.03 24.60 12.73
N LEU A 241 7.47 24.24 11.57
CA LEU A 241 6.83 25.19 10.65
C LEU A 241 5.36 25.46 11.02
N PHE A 242 4.78 24.66 11.92
CA PHE A 242 3.41 24.82 12.35
C PHE A 242 3.34 25.53 13.69
N GLU A 243 2.31 26.36 13.85
CA GLU A 243 1.99 26.95 15.14
C GLU A 243 1.79 25.87 16.23
N PRO A 244 2.27 26.04 17.46
CA PRO A 244 2.15 25.03 18.51
C PRO A 244 0.72 24.53 18.77
N VAL A 245 -0.28 25.39 18.53
CA VAL A 245 -1.70 25.03 18.65
C VAL A 245 -2.13 23.95 17.64
N VAL A 246 -1.48 23.86 16.48
CA VAL A 246 -1.78 22.88 15.44
C VAL A 246 -1.45 21.46 15.88
N LEU A 247 -0.28 21.27 16.50
CA LEU A 247 0.12 19.97 17.04
C LEU A 247 -0.88 19.49 18.11
N ARG A 248 -1.31 20.41 18.99
CA ARG A 248 -2.34 20.11 19.98
C ARG A 248 -3.69 19.74 19.35
N ARG A 249 -4.08 20.37 18.23
CA ARG A 249 -5.30 19.99 17.50
C ARG A 249 -5.21 18.57 16.96
N LEU A 250 -4.06 18.20 16.37
CA LEU A 250 -3.84 16.84 15.88
C LEU A 250 -3.99 15.79 17.02
N GLU A 251 -3.52 16.11 18.22
CA GLU A 251 -3.55 15.24 19.40
C GLU A 251 -4.93 15.14 20.07
N THR A 252 -5.81 16.13 19.87
CA THR A 252 -7.12 16.21 20.55
C THR A 252 -8.29 15.94 19.62
N ALA A 253 -8.07 15.98 18.31
CA ALA A 253 -9.11 15.72 17.31
C ALA A 253 -9.17 14.23 16.94
N ARG A 254 -10.40 13.80 16.66
CA ARG A 254 -10.68 12.53 16.01
C ARG A 254 -10.81 12.74 14.51
N TYR A 255 -10.17 11.86 13.74
CA TYR A 255 -10.18 11.89 12.29
C TYR A 255 -10.82 10.62 11.74
N THR A 256 -11.69 10.71 10.75
CA THR A 256 -12.34 9.55 10.10
C THR A 256 -11.68 9.24 8.77
N ILE A 257 -11.39 7.97 8.49
CA ILE A 257 -10.82 7.55 7.21
C ILE A 257 -11.86 7.69 6.12
N ARG A 258 -11.55 8.46 5.08
CA ARG A 258 -12.46 8.69 3.96
C ARG A 258 -12.55 7.49 2.99
N PRO A 259 -13.67 7.31 2.27
CA PRO A 259 -13.84 6.26 1.25
C PRO A 259 -12.81 6.26 0.13
N GLU A 260 -12.22 7.41 -0.22
CA GLU A 260 -11.20 7.51 -1.28
C GLU A 260 -9.79 7.11 -0.80
N SER A 261 -9.67 6.59 0.43
CA SER A 261 -8.41 6.10 1.00
C SER A 261 -8.04 4.74 0.41
N ASP A 262 -6.76 4.55 0.14
CA ASP A 262 -6.23 3.34 -0.48
C ASP A 262 -4.86 2.95 0.12
N ARG A 263 -4.15 2.04 -0.55
CA ARG A 263 -2.82 1.59 -0.16
C ARG A 263 -1.74 2.68 -0.30
N MET A 264 -1.99 3.76 -1.03
CA MET A 264 -1.06 4.89 -1.12
C MET A 264 -1.13 5.78 0.10
N GLY A 265 -2.34 6.06 0.57
CA GLY A 265 -2.54 6.95 1.70
C GLY A 265 -3.96 6.98 2.20
N TYR A 266 -4.10 7.18 3.51
CA TYR A 266 -5.38 7.42 4.14
C TYR A 266 -5.67 8.90 4.15
N ARG A 267 -6.75 9.30 3.49
CA ARG A 267 -7.27 10.66 3.50
C ARG A 267 -8.22 10.76 4.67
N LEU A 268 -8.00 11.75 5.52
CA LEU A 268 -8.72 11.88 6.77
C LEU A 268 -9.70 13.05 6.72
N ASP A 269 -10.90 12.81 7.21
CA ASP A 269 -11.91 13.82 7.48
C ASP A 269 -11.91 14.17 8.96
N GLY A 270 -11.96 15.45 9.30
CA GLY A 270 -11.81 15.93 10.67
C GLY A 270 -11.39 17.40 10.71
N GLN A 271 -10.93 17.85 11.87
CA GLN A 271 -10.56 19.25 12.03
C GLN A 271 -9.40 19.64 11.07
N PRO A 272 -9.60 20.62 10.17
CA PRO A 272 -8.56 21.05 9.25
C PRO A 272 -7.34 21.60 10.00
N ILE A 273 -6.16 21.24 9.51
CA ILE A 273 -4.90 21.76 10.01
C ILE A 273 -4.43 22.84 9.03
N PRO A 274 -4.39 24.13 9.43
CA PRO A 274 -3.84 25.15 8.57
C PRO A 274 -2.38 24.81 8.26
N GLY A 275 -2.07 24.73 6.97
CA GLY A 275 -0.70 24.59 6.51
C GLY A 275 0.11 25.85 6.82
N PRO A 276 1.44 25.76 6.85
CA PRO A 276 2.29 26.94 6.91
C PRO A 276 2.10 27.80 5.64
N ASP A 277 2.03 29.11 5.81
CA ASP A 277 1.78 30.06 4.72
C ASP A 277 2.87 30.02 3.64
N GLY A 278 2.46 30.07 2.38
CA GLY A 278 3.34 30.41 1.25
C GLY A 278 4.44 29.40 0.88
N LEU A 279 4.49 28.21 1.48
CA LEU A 279 5.60 27.27 1.25
C LEU A 279 5.25 26.18 0.21
N SER A 280 5.85 26.31 -0.98
CA SER A 280 6.19 25.16 -1.81
C SER A 280 7.47 24.54 -1.26
N LEU A 281 7.36 23.53 -0.39
CA LEU A 281 8.53 22.86 0.16
C LEU A 281 9.27 22.08 -0.93
N LEU A 282 10.59 22.02 -0.81
CA LEU A 282 11.39 21.09 -1.59
C LEU A 282 10.87 19.66 -1.35
N SER A 283 10.82 18.89 -2.43
CA SER A 283 10.38 17.50 -2.33
C SER A 283 11.40 16.69 -1.52
N LEU A 284 10.92 16.05 -0.45
CA LEU A 284 11.73 15.22 0.43
C LEU A 284 11.21 13.78 0.41
N GLY A 285 12.11 12.83 0.71
CA GLY A 285 11.74 11.41 0.79
C GLY A 285 10.61 11.18 1.78
N LEU A 286 9.56 10.46 1.37
CA LEU A 286 8.32 10.28 2.12
C LEU A 286 8.28 8.90 2.83
N PRO A 287 8.41 8.85 4.17
CA PRO A 287 8.39 7.59 4.88
C PRO A 287 6.98 7.05 5.13
N VAL A 288 6.95 5.75 5.44
CA VAL A 288 5.97 5.07 6.28
C VAL A 288 5.15 5.95 7.21
N GLY A 289 3.84 6.14 7.05
CA GLY A 289 3.02 6.79 8.08
C GLY A 289 3.30 8.28 8.29
N ALA A 290 3.96 8.95 7.35
CA ALA A 290 4.08 10.41 7.40
C ALA A 290 2.69 11.07 7.31
N LEU A 291 2.40 12.02 8.21
CA LEU A 291 1.20 12.84 8.20
C LEU A 291 1.46 14.09 7.36
N GLN A 292 0.98 14.08 6.12
CA GLN A 292 1.05 15.20 5.20
C GLN A 292 -0.16 16.12 5.38
N ILE A 293 0.08 17.43 5.40
CA ILE A 293 -0.97 18.44 5.41
C ILE A 293 -1.13 18.99 4.00
N LEU A 294 -2.32 18.83 3.42
CA LEU A 294 -2.67 19.36 2.10
C LEU A 294 -2.88 20.88 2.15
N PRO A 295 -2.86 21.59 1.00
CA PRO A 295 -3.16 23.03 0.96
C PRO A 295 -4.56 23.38 1.49
N SER A 296 -5.52 22.47 1.39
CA SER A 296 -6.86 22.61 1.97
C SER A 296 -6.92 22.42 3.49
N GLY A 297 -5.80 22.07 4.11
CA GLY A 297 -5.70 21.67 5.52
C GLY A 297 -6.12 20.24 5.83
N GLY A 298 -6.45 19.45 4.80
CA GLY A 298 -6.74 18.03 4.95
C GLY A 298 -5.50 17.23 5.34
N VAL A 299 -5.69 16.19 6.15
CA VAL A 299 -4.60 15.32 6.63
C VAL A 299 -4.56 14.04 5.80
N VAL A 300 -3.36 13.65 5.36
CA VAL A 300 -3.12 12.38 4.66
C VAL A 300 -2.03 11.60 5.36
N VAL A 301 -2.30 10.34 5.71
CA VAL A 301 -1.29 9.41 6.24
C VAL A 301 -0.73 8.59 5.09
N ALA A 302 0.58 8.67 4.84
CA ALA A 302 1.24 7.92 3.78
C ALA A 302 1.33 6.42 4.12
N MET A 303 0.94 5.53 3.19
CA MET A 303 0.84 4.08 3.43
C MET A 303 1.83 3.28 2.55
N ALA A 304 1.61 1.97 2.37
CA ALA A 304 2.57 1.05 1.75
C ALA A 304 2.98 1.46 0.32
N ASP A 305 2.01 1.91 -0.50
CA ASP A 305 2.18 2.29 -1.91
C ASP A 305 2.38 3.81 -2.10
N ARG A 306 2.64 4.56 -1.03
CA ARG A 306 2.89 6.02 -1.07
C ARG A 306 3.96 6.40 -2.09
N GLN A 307 3.93 7.64 -2.56
CA GLN A 307 5.02 8.20 -3.38
C GLN A 307 6.35 8.16 -2.64
N THR A 308 7.48 8.05 -3.35
CA THR A 308 8.80 8.01 -2.71
C THR A 308 9.26 9.38 -2.21
N ALA A 309 8.77 10.46 -2.82
CA ALA A 309 9.04 11.83 -2.42
C ALA A 309 7.79 12.70 -2.61
N GLY A 310 7.70 13.80 -1.85
CA GLY A 310 6.62 14.77 -1.96
C GLY A 310 6.95 16.11 -1.32
N GLY A 311 6.28 17.17 -1.79
CA GLY A 311 6.48 18.56 -1.35
C GLY A 311 5.48 19.05 -0.30
N TYR A 312 4.59 18.20 0.22
CA TYR A 312 3.66 18.62 1.26
C TYR A 312 4.34 18.65 2.65
N PRO A 313 4.01 19.62 3.51
CA PRO A 313 4.53 19.70 4.86
C PRO A 313 4.09 18.49 5.68
N ARG A 314 4.96 18.05 6.60
CA ARG A 314 4.83 16.81 7.37
C ARG A 314 4.92 17.15 8.85
N VAL A 315 3.75 17.20 9.48
CA VAL A 315 3.63 17.65 10.86
C VAL A 315 4.07 16.57 11.85
N ALA A 316 3.87 15.30 11.50
CA ALA A 316 4.15 14.14 12.35
C ALA A 316 4.42 12.88 11.50
N THR A 317 4.95 11.84 12.14
CA THR A 317 5.14 10.51 11.54
C THR A 317 4.66 9.46 12.52
N VAL A 318 3.83 8.53 12.06
CA VAL A 318 3.34 7.40 12.86
C VAL A 318 4.51 6.51 13.27
N ALA A 319 4.51 6.08 14.54
CA ALA A 319 5.49 5.12 15.03
C ALA A 319 5.36 3.80 14.24
N THR A 320 6.49 3.21 13.84
CA THR A 320 6.51 1.98 13.02
C THR A 320 5.66 0.85 13.61
N ALA A 321 5.64 0.72 14.94
CA ALA A 321 4.85 -0.26 15.67
C ALA A 321 3.34 -0.17 15.37
N ASP A 322 2.84 1.03 15.07
CA ASP A 322 1.41 1.31 14.90
C ASP A 322 1.00 1.38 13.41
N ILE A 323 1.93 1.26 12.46
CA ILE A 323 1.60 1.17 11.03
C ILE A 323 0.72 -0.06 10.76
N CYS A 324 1.00 -1.17 11.43
CA CYS A 324 0.19 -2.39 11.31
C CYS A 324 -1.25 -2.20 11.83
N LEU A 325 -1.43 -1.32 12.83
CA LEU A 325 -2.74 -0.95 13.34
C LEU A 325 -3.52 -0.15 12.28
N LEU A 326 -2.87 0.82 11.62
CA LEU A 326 -3.46 1.51 10.46
C LEU A 326 -3.83 0.56 9.32
N GLY A 327 -3.01 -0.46 9.06
CA GLY A 327 -3.30 -1.51 8.10
C GLY A 327 -4.60 -2.29 8.39
N GLN A 328 -5.10 -2.25 9.63
CA GLN A 328 -6.36 -2.88 10.04
C GLN A 328 -7.55 -1.92 10.11
N LEU A 329 -7.37 -0.63 9.86
CA LEU A 329 -8.48 0.32 9.77
C LEU A 329 -9.05 0.37 8.35
N ALA A 330 -10.37 0.56 8.28
CA ALA A 330 -11.16 0.68 7.06
C ALA A 330 -11.74 2.08 6.90
N PRO A 331 -12.19 2.47 5.68
CA PRO A 331 -13.00 3.66 5.53
C PRO A 331 -14.19 3.69 6.51
N GLY A 332 -14.42 4.84 7.13
CA GLY A 332 -15.39 5.04 8.20
C GLY A 332 -14.84 4.80 9.61
N ASP A 333 -13.71 4.11 9.78
CA ASP A 333 -13.04 4.00 11.07
C ASP A 333 -12.37 5.32 11.45
N TRP A 334 -12.28 5.58 12.76
CA TRP A 334 -11.61 6.77 13.29
C TRP A 334 -10.15 6.51 13.72
N ILE A 335 -9.36 7.58 13.70
CA ILE A 335 -7.98 7.66 14.18
C ILE A 335 -7.88 8.84 15.15
N GLU A 336 -7.24 8.60 16.29
CA GLU A 336 -6.79 9.64 17.21
C GLU A 336 -5.28 9.54 17.34
N PHE A 337 -4.58 10.67 17.26
CA PHE A 337 -3.13 10.67 17.32
C PHE A 337 -2.64 10.94 18.73
N GLU A 338 -1.68 10.14 19.18
CA GLU A 338 -1.05 10.31 20.49
C GLU A 338 0.44 10.60 20.29
N ARG A 339 0.89 11.76 20.74
CA ARG A 339 2.32 12.08 20.64
C ARG A 339 3.13 11.18 21.57
N CYS A 340 4.21 10.61 21.06
CA CYS A 340 5.20 9.87 21.85
C CYS A 340 6.63 10.36 21.59
N ASP A 341 7.56 9.92 22.43
CA ASP A 341 8.99 10.14 22.24
C ASP A 341 9.65 8.95 21.50
N GLN A 342 10.91 9.12 21.12
CA GLN A 342 11.68 8.10 20.40
C GLN A 342 11.90 6.82 21.21
N ARG A 343 11.97 6.93 22.55
CA ARG A 343 12.18 5.77 23.42
C ARG A 343 10.92 4.91 23.46
N THR A 344 9.77 5.52 23.73
CA THR A 344 8.46 4.84 23.70
C THR A 344 8.19 4.21 22.33
N ALA A 345 8.53 4.90 21.23
CA ALA A 345 8.36 4.35 19.88
C ALA A 345 9.23 3.09 19.63
N ARG A 346 10.46 3.05 20.18
CA ARG A 346 11.37 1.90 20.07
C ARG A 346 10.93 0.74 20.95
N GLU A 347 10.54 1.01 22.19
CA GLU A 347 9.98 0.01 23.11
C GLU A 347 8.75 -0.67 22.48
N ALA A 348 7.84 0.13 21.93
CA ALA A 348 6.67 -0.35 21.20
C ALA A 348 7.02 -1.24 20.00
N LEU A 349 8.08 -0.89 19.24
CA LEU A 349 8.49 -1.67 18.08
C LEU A 349 9.00 -3.06 18.47
N ALA A 350 9.74 -3.16 19.58
CA ALA A 350 10.22 -4.42 20.12
C ALA A 350 9.06 -5.34 20.56
N GLU A 351 8.00 -4.77 21.15
CA GLU A 351 6.81 -5.54 21.58
C GLU A 351 6.04 -6.18 20.41
N VAL A 352 5.99 -5.50 19.25
CA VAL A 352 5.27 -6.02 18.07
C VAL A 352 6.08 -7.10 17.34
N GLY A 353 7.37 -7.29 17.69
CA GLY A 353 8.22 -8.31 17.09
C GLY A 353 8.56 -8.04 15.62
N LEU A 354 8.57 -6.75 15.24
CA LEU A 354 8.98 -6.27 13.91
C LEU A 354 10.39 -5.64 13.92
N ALA A 355 11.08 -5.70 15.07
CA ALA A 355 12.42 -5.15 15.29
C ALA A 355 13.52 -6.05 14.74
#